data_AF-A0A963Y1J5-F1
#
_entry.id   AF-A0A963Y1J5-F1
#
_cell.length_a   1.000
_cell.length_b   1.000
_cell.length_c   1.000
_cell.angle_alpha   90.00
_cell.angle_beta   90.00
_cell.angle_gamma   90.00
#
_symmetry.space_group_name_H-M   'P 1'
#
loop_
_entity.id
_entity.type
_entity.pdbx_description
1 polymer ?
#
loop_
_entity_poly.entity_id
_entity_poly.type
_entity_poly.pdbx_seq_one_letter_code
_entity_poly.pdbx_strand_id
1 'polypeptide(L)'
;WHRVDAAEIWHFHAGAPLILSMAETEAGPARDHVLGPDLAAGARPQIVVPALHWQAARSTGDWTLVGCTVSPGFRFEGFTLAPPGFDIPRG
;
A
#
# COMPACT_ATOMS: atom_id res chain seq x y z
N TRP A 1 1.47 5.55 7.47
CA TRP A 1 1.26 6.11 6.13
C TRP A 1 2.56 6.69 5.60
N HIS A 2 2.85 6.45 4.34
CA HIS A 2 3.94 7.11 3.61
C HIS A 2 3.50 7.35 2.17
N ARG A 3 4.25 8.16 1.42
CA ARG A 3 4.09 8.30 -0.02
C ARG A 3 5.44 8.37 -0.71
N VAL A 4 5.45 8.03 -1.98
CA VAL A 4 6.63 8.08 -2.86
C VAL A 4 6.27 8.90 -4.09
N ASP A 5 7.21 9.64 -4.67
CA ASP A 5 7.05 10.41 -5.91
C ASP A 5 7.05 9.55 -7.20
N ALA A 6 7.02 8.24 -7.05
CA ALA A 6 7.01 7.24 -8.11
C ALA A 6 5.88 6.23 -7.90
N ALA A 7 5.49 5.53 -8.97
CA ALA A 7 4.53 4.44 -8.85
C ALA A 7 5.20 3.24 -8.14
N GLU A 8 4.46 2.58 -7.26
CA GLU A 8 4.92 1.39 -6.54
C GLU A 8 3.96 0.22 -6.77
N ILE A 9 4.49 -0.90 -7.23
CA ILE A 9 3.74 -2.12 -7.51
C ILE A 9 4.02 -3.12 -6.40
N TRP A 10 2.97 -3.45 -5.65
CA TRP A 10 2.99 -4.45 -4.59
C TRP A 10 2.65 -5.83 -5.17
N HIS A 11 3.47 -6.83 -4.86
CA HIS A 11 3.32 -8.21 -5.29
C HIS A 11 3.20 -9.11 -4.07
N PHE A 12 2.13 -9.89 -3.97
CA PHE A 12 2.01 -10.94 -2.96
C PHE A 12 2.97 -12.10 -3.29
N HIS A 13 3.65 -12.61 -2.28
CA HIS A 13 4.50 -13.81 -2.41
C HIS A 13 4.04 -14.96 -1.52
N ALA A 14 3.79 -14.71 -0.23
CA ALA A 14 3.36 -15.76 0.70
C ALA A 14 2.75 -15.18 2.00
N GLY A 15 2.14 -16.05 2.82
CA GLY A 15 1.59 -15.71 4.13
C GLY A 15 0.12 -15.33 4.10
N ALA A 16 -0.34 -14.62 5.14
CA ALA A 16 -1.69 -14.08 5.19
C ALA A 16 -1.85 -12.93 4.17
N PRO A 17 -3.06 -12.64 3.68
CA PRO A 17 -3.31 -11.44 2.90
C PRO A 17 -2.88 -10.16 3.63
N LEU A 18 -2.59 -9.11 2.86
CA LEU A 18 -2.26 -7.79 3.36
C LEU A 18 -3.41 -6.84 3.03
N ILE A 19 -3.80 -5.98 3.97
CA ILE A 19 -4.58 -4.79 3.65
C ILE A 19 -3.62 -3.68 3.24
N LEU A 20 -3.76 -3.21 2.00
CA LEU A 20 -3.10 -2.04 1.46
C LEU A 20 -4.11 -0.88 1.44
N SER A 21 -3.96 0.04 2.38
CA SER A 21 -4.75 1.27 2.45
C SER A 21 -4.11 2.33 1.54
N MET A 22 -4.90 2.97 0.69
CA MET A 22 -4.45 4.01 -0.25
C MET A 22 -5.31 5.27 -0.16
N ALA A 23 -4.70 6.44 -0.29
CA ALA A 23 -5.42 7.72 -0.37
C ALA A 23 -4.66 8.71 -1.27
N GLU A 24 -5.37 9.52 -2.07
CA GLU A 24 -4.76 10.56 -2.89
C GLU A 24 -4.26 11.73 -2.03
N THR A 25 -4.99 12.06 -0.95
CA THR A 25 -4.69 13.19 -0.06
C THR A 25 -4.83 12.81 1.41
N GLU A 26 -4.27 13.63 2.30
CA GLU A 26 -4.40 13.47 3.75
C GLU A 26 -5.85 13.68 4.25
N ALA A 27 -6.70 14.33 3.46
CA ALA A 27 -8.12 14.51 3.76
C ALA A 27 -8.96 13.25 3.47
N GLY A 28 -8.39 12.27 2.78
CA GLY A 28 -9.07 11.04 2.37
C GLY A 28 -9.97 11.19 1.14
N PRO A 29 -10.87 10.23 0.88
CA PRO A 29 -11.04 9.00 1.67
C PRO A 29 -9.91 8.00 1.41
N ALA A 30 -9.41 7.37 2.47
CA ALA A 30 -8.62 6.16 2.39
C ALA A 30 -9.48 4.99 1.91
N ARG A 31 -8.93 4.15 1.03
CA ARG A 31 -9.55 2.92 0.54
C ARG A 31 -8.66 1.74 0.87
N ASP A 32 -9.26 0.69 1.42
CA ASP A 32 -8.58 -0.55 1.75
C ASP A 32 -8.69 -1.54 0.58
N HIS A 33 -7.56 -2.11 0.19
CA HIS A 33 -7.48 -3.14 -0.84
C HIS A 33 -6.85 -4.41 -0.27
N VAL A 34 -7.34 -5.58 -0.67
CA VAL A 34 -6.79 -6.86 -0.22
C VAL A 34 -5.74 -7.34 -1.21
N LEU A 35 -4.48 -7.29 -0.81
CA LEU A 35 -3.35 -7.89 -1.53
C LEU A 35 -3.22 -9.35 -1.09
N GLY A 36 -3.49 -10.29 -2.01
CA GLY A 36 -3.48 -11.72 -1.71
C GLY A 36 -3.87 -12.58 -2.91
N PRO A 37 -3.78 -13.92 -2.80
CA PRO A 37 -3.95 -14.82 -3.93
C PRO A 37 -5.41 -15.20 -4.23
N ASP A 38 -6.35 -14.96 -3.30
CA ASP A 38 -7.75 -15.37 -3.45
C ASP A 38 -8.56 -14.40 -4.32
N LEU A 39 -8.49 -14.63 -5.63
CA LEU A 39 -9.22 -13.83 -6.63
C LEU A 39 -10.74 -13.89 -6.46
N ALA A 40 -11.27 -15.05 -6.02
CA ALA A 40 -12.69 -15.27 -5.85
C ALA A 40 -13.26 -14.47 -4.67
N ALA A 41 -12.46 -14.27 -3.62
CA ALA A 41 -12.76 -13.37 -2.52
C ALA A 41 -12.52 -11.88 -2.83
N GLY A 42 -12.13 -11.53 -4.06
CA GLY A 42 -11.88 -10.16 -4.49
C GLY A 42 -10.46 -9.65 -4.19
N ALA A 43 -9.56 -10.47 -3.63
CA ALA A 43 -8.17 -10.10 -3.46
C ALA A 43 -7.47 -9.98 -4.83
N ARG A 44 -6.35 -9.26 -4.88
CA ARG A 44 -5.47 -9.21 -6.05
C ARG A 44 -4.05 -9.53 -5.61
N PRO A 45 -3.31 -10.40 -6.32
CA PRO A 45 -1.92 -10.70 -5.97
C PRO A 45 -0.97 -9.57 -6.38
N GLN A 46 -1.46 -8.57 -7.13
CA GLN A 46 -0.72 -7.39 -7.53
C GLN A 46 -1.60 -6.16 -7.41
N ILE A 47 -1.08 -5.09 -6.81
CA ILE A 47 -1.75 -3.78 -6.70
C ILE A 47 -0.75 -2.68 -7.01
N VAL A 48 -1.17 -1.67 -7.78
CA VAL A 48 -0.36 -0.48 -8.10
C VAL A 48 -0.82 0.68 -7.23
N VAL A 49 0.12 1.25 -6.47
CA VAL A 49 -0.03 2.55 -5.81
C VAL A 49 0.45 3.63 -6.78
N PRO A 50 -0.41 4.57 -7.22
CA PRO A 50 0.03 5.66 -8.08
C PRO A 50 1.03 6.57 -7.37
N ALA A 51 1.87 7.28 -8.15
CA ALA A 51 2.78 8.27 -7.59
C ALA A 51 2.03 9.28 -6.70
N LEU A 52 2.71 9.73 -5.65
CA LEU A 52 2.26 10.70 -4.65
C LEU A 52 1.07 10.26 -3.78
N HIS A 53 0.48 9.09 -4.03
CA HIS A 53 -0.57 8.56 -3.16
C HIS A 53 0.02 8.11 -1.83
N TRP A 54 -0.72 8.40 -0.77
CA TRP A 54 -0.48 7.86 0.55
C TRP A 54 -0.82 6.38 0.57
N GLN A 55 0.06 5.59 1.19
CA GLN A 55 -0.10 4.16 1.36
C GLN A 55 0.26 3.72 2.79
N ALA A 56 -0.46 2.73 3.28
CA ALA A 56 -0.19 2.02 4.52
C ALA A 56 -0.54 0.54 4.35
N ALA A 57 0.20 -0.33 5.02
CA ALA A 57 0.09 -1.77 4.85
C ALA A 57 -0.01 -2.45 6.22
N ARG A 58 -0.92 -3.43 6.36
CA ARG A 58 -0.96 -4.32 7.52
C ARG A 58 -1.28 -5.76 7.11
N SER A 59 -0.59 -6.73 7.70
CA SER A 59 -0.98 -8.13 7.54
C SER A 59 -2.35 -8.38 8.18
N THR A 60 -3.10 -9.35 7.67
CA THR A 60 -4.34 -9.84 8.30
C THR A 60 -4.10 -11.07 9.18
N GLY A 61 -2.87 -11.56 9.27
CA GLY A 61 -2.47 -12.66 10.14
C GLY A 61 -1.06 -12.45 10.69
N ASP A 62 -0.36 -13.56 10.94
CA ASP A 62 0.96 -13.52 11.61
C ASP A 62 2.03 -12.81 10.78
N TRP A 63 2.03 -13.04 9.46
CA TRP A 63 3.00 -12.43 8.54
C TRP A 63 2.48 -12.41 7.10
N THR A 64 3.04 -11.50 6.29
CA THR A 64 2.87 -11.44 4.84
C THR A 64 4.21 -11.12 4.18
N LEU A 65 4.60 -11.90 3.17
CA LEU A 65 5.77 -11.63 2.34
C LEU A 65 5.32 -10.98 1.03
N VAL A 66 5.95 -9.87 0.68
CA VAL A 66 5.68 -9.12 -0.55
C VAL A 66 6.97 -8.73 -1.26
N GLY A 67 6.85 -8.42 -2.53
CA GLY A 67 7.85 -7.70 -3.31
C GLY A 67 7.28 -6.35 -3.77
N CYS A 68 8.05 -5.28 -3.60
CA CYS A 68 7.69 -3.96 -4.11
C CYS A 68 8.60 -3.57 -5.27
N THR A 69 8.02 -3.15 -6.39
CA THR A 69 8.75 -2.60 -7.53
C THR A 69 8.37 -1.15 -7.71
N VAL A 70 9.36 -0.25 -7.66
CA VAL A 70 9.15 1.19 -7.78
C VAL A 70 9.71 1.67 -9.11
N SER A 71 8.93 2.44 -9.87
CA SER A 71 9.36 3.03 -11.14
C SER A 71 8.80 4.46 -11.30
N PRO A 72 9.65 5.48 -11.54
CA PRO A 72 11.13 5.45 -11.58
C PRO A 72 11.78 4.94 -10.29
N GLY A 73 13.06 4.56 -10.34
CA GLY A 73 13.73 3.91 -9.21
C GLY A 73 13.64 4.71 -7.90
N PHE A 74 13.41 4.01 -6.79
CA PHE A 74 13.21 4.61 -5.47
C PHE A 74 14.39 5.50 -5.05
N ARG A 75 14.06 6.67 -4.51
CA ARG A 75 15.01 7.63 -3.92
C ARG A 75 14.41 8.20 -2.64
N PHE A 76 15.24 8.39 -1.61
CA PHE A 76 14.78 8.90 -0.32
C PHE A 76 14.26 10.35 -0.41
N GLU A 77 14.75 11.14 -1.36
CA GLU A 77 14.30 12.51 -1.61
C GLU A 77 12.82 12.56 -2.05
N GLY A 78 12.33 11.49 -2.67
CA GLY A 78 10.95 11.32 -3.10
C GLY A 78 10.05 10.66 -2.05
N PHE A 79 10.59 10.25 -0.91
CA PHE A 79 9.88 9.52 0.14
C PHE A 79 9.42 10.48 1.25
N THR A 80 8.15 10.40 1.62
CA THR A 80 7.59 11.11 2.78
C THR A 80 6.96 10.11 3.74
N LEU A 81 7.39 10.12 5.00
CA LEU A 81 6.79 9.34 6.07
C LEU A 81 5.93 10.24 6.96
N ALA A 82 4.68 9.86 7.18
CA ALA A 82 3.81 10.57 8.12
C ALA A 82 4.30 10.38 9.58
N PRO A 83 4.03 11.35 10.47
CA PRO A 83 4.39 11.20 11.88
C PRO A 83 3.64 10.02 12.54
N PRO A 84 4.16 9.46 13.64
CA PRO A 84 3.47 8.43 14.40
C PRO A 84 2.05 8.85 14.79
N GLY A 85 1.09 7.91 14.70
CA GLY A 85 -0.31 8.16 15.04
C GLY A 85 -1.12 8.91 13.98
N PHE A 86 -0.50 9.37 12.89
CA PHE A 86 -1.22 9.91 11.75
C PHE A 86 -2.06 8.82 11.05
N ASP A 87 -3.32 9.14 10.75
CA ASP A 87 -4.23 8.28 9.98
C ASP A 87 -5.06 9.12 9.00
N ILE A 88 -5.53 8.49 7.92
CA ILE A 88 -6.34 9.14 6.88
C ILE A 88 -7.78 8.60 6.98
N PRO A 89 -8.82 9.47 7.09
CA PRO A 89 -10.21 9.04 7.21
C PRO A 89 -10.69 8.22 6.01
N ARG A 90 -11.59 7.25 6.25
CA ARG A 90 -12.21 6.41 5.20
C ARG A 90 -13.55 6.98 4.68
N GLY A 91 -14.11 7.97 5.36
CA GLY A 91 -15.46 8.50 5.16
C GLY A 91 -16.35 8.26 6.37
#